data_AF-A0A7S3VWW5-F1
#
_entry.id   AF-A0A7S3VWW5-F1
#
_cell.length_a   1.000
_cell.length_b   1.000
_cell.length_c   1.000
_cell.angle_alpha   90.00
_cell.angle_beta   90.00
_cell.angle_gamma   90.00
#
_symmetry.space_group_name_H-M   'P 1'
#
loop_
_entity.id
_entity.type
_entity.pdbx_description
1 polymer ?
#
loop_
_entity_poly.entity_id
_entity_poly.type
_entity_poly.pdbx_seq_one_letter_code
_entity_poly.pdbx_strand_id
1 'polypeptide(L)'
;LLAMAYTLPDCRKDKWRKWYGLQFVGSIIWIGVFSWLMVWWATVVGKVFGIPDAVMGLTLLAAGTSVPDLLTSVIVARQGEGDMAVSSSIGSNIFDVLVGLPL
;
A
#
# COMPACT_ATOMS: atom_id res chain seq x y z
N LEU A 1 0.57 8.90 10.77
CA LEU A 1 -0.86 8.78 11.16
C LEU A 1 -1.49 10.13 11.53
N LEU A 2 -0.92 10.93 12.45
CA LEU A 2 -1.47 12.25 12.82
C LEU A 2 -1.53 13.26 11.65
N ALA A 3 -0.55 13.25 10.74
CA ALA A 3 -0.57 14.12 9.55
C ALA A 3 -1.70 13.76 8.55
N MET A 4 -1.94 12.47 8.32
CA MET A 4 -3.03 11.98 7.46
C MET A 4 -4.41 12.41 7.98
N ALA A 5 -4.62 12.33 9.30
CA ALA A 5 -5.86 12.76 9.93
C ALA A 5 -6.12 14.27 9.81
N TYR A 6 -5.07 15.07 9.60
CA TYR A 6 -5.17 16.52 9.45
C TYR A 6 -5.31 16.97 7.99
N THR A 7 -4.68 16.26 7.05
CA THR A 7 -4.69 16.62 5.62
C THR A 7 -5.86 16.05 4.81
N LEU A 8 -6.49 14.95 5.25
CA LEU A 8 -7.60 14.34 4.52
C LEU A 8 -8.93 14.76 5.14
N PRO A 9 -9.79 15.51 4.41
CA PRO A 9 -11.13 15.80 4.88
C PRO A 9 -11.91 14.49 4.98
N ASP A 10 -12.42 14.19 6.18
CA ASP A 10 -13.18 12.97 6.46
C ASP A 10 -14.57 13.07 5.79
N CYS A 11 -14.68 12.56 4.56
CA CYS A 11 -15.94 12.53 3.79
C CYS A 11 -17.01 11.63 4.41
N ARG A 12 -16.73 10.95 5.53
CA ARG A 12 -17.73 10.22 6.31
C ARG A 12 -18.71 11.15 7.05
N LYS A 13 -18.37 12.44 7.19
CA LYS A 13 -19.28 13.48 7.71
C LYS A 13 -20.06 14.13 6.56
N ASP A 14 -21.38 14.25 6.72
CA ASP A 14 -22.32 14.73 5.67
C ASP A 14 -21.91 16.06 4.99
N LYS A 15 -21.20 16.93 5.73
CA LYS A 15 -20.68 18.22 5.21
C LYS A 15 -19.60 18.08 4.12
N TRP A 16 -18.82 17.00 4.11
CA TRP A 16 -17.65 16.83 3.23
C TRP A 16 -17.85 15.78 2.14
N ARG A 17 -19.05 15.21 2.04
CA ARG A 17 -19.43 14.18 1.06
C ARG A 17 -19.23 14.61 -0.40
N LYS A 18 -19.26 15.92 -0.69
CA LYS A 18 -19.00 16.50 -2.02
C LYS A 18 -17.53 16.47 -2.45
N TRP A 19 -16.59 16.23 -1.53
CA TRP A 19 -15.14 16.33 -1.77
C TRP A 19 -14.45 14.96 -1.92
N TYR A 20 -15.21 13.91 -2.28
CA TYR A 20 -14.67 12.55 -2.44
C TYR A 20 -13.47 12.48 -3.41
N GLY A 21 -13.49 13.29 -4.48
CA GLY A 21 -12.38 13.34 -5.44
C GLY A 21 -11.09 13.88 -4.83
N LEU A 22 -11.18 14.86 -3.92
CA LEU A 22 -10.01 15.39 -3.20
C LEU A 22 -9.44 14.35 -2.23
N GLN A 23 -10.31 13.58 -1.56
CA GLN A 23 -9.87 12.49 -0.68
C GLN A 23 -9.20 11.36 -1.46
N PHE A 24 -9.70 11.04 -2.65
CA PHE A 24 -9.09 10.04 -3.54
C PHE A 24 -7.70 10.47 -3.99
N VAL A 25 -7.57 11.69 -4.52
CA VAL A 25 -6.27 12.24 -4.95
C VAL A 25 -5.31 12.39 -3.76
N GLY A 26 -5.80 12.84 -2.61
CA GLY A 26 -5.02 12.92 -1.38
C GLY A 26 -4.47 11.56 -0.93
N SER A 27 -5.28 10.50 -1.06
CA SER A 27 -4.84 9.13 -0.77
C SER A 27 -3.75 8.66 -1.72
N ILE A 28 -3.87 8.95 -3.02
CA ILE A 28 -2.83 8.61 -4.02
C ILE A 28 -1.51 9.30 -3.70
N ILE A 29 -1.55 10.61 -3.41
CA ILE A 29 -0.34 11.37 -3.04
C ILE A 29 0.31 10.77 -1.80
N TRP A 30 -0.49 10.44 -0.78
CA TRP A 30 0.02 9.83 0.44
C TRP A 30 0.64 8.46 0.21
N ILE A 31 0.02 7.61 -0.61
CA ILE A 31 0.59 6.31 -1.00
C ILE A 31 1.95 6.53 -1.68
N GLY A 32 2.05 7.48 -2.61
CA GLY A 32 3.32 7.81 -3.28
C GLY A 32 4.41 8.28 -2.32
N VAL A 33 4.06 9.14 -1.35
CA VAL A 33 5.01 9.62 -0.32
C VAL A 33 5.47 8.47 0.57
N PHE A 34 4.56 7.58 1.00
CA PHE A 34 4.91 6.41 1.79
C PHE A 34 5.80 5.43 1.03
N SER A 35 5.52 5.19 -0.25
CA SER A 35 6.36 4.34 -1.11
C SER A 35 7.76 4.92 -1.26
N TRP A 36 7.89 6.23 -1.50
CA TRP A 36 9.19 6.89 -1.58
C TRP A 36 9.99 6.78 -0.27
N LEU A 37 9.31 7.03 0.86
CA LEU A 37 9.90 6.92 2.19
C LEU A 37 10.39 5.48 2.44
N MET A 38 9.56 4.48 2.13
CA MET A 38 9.89 3.07 2.29
C MET A 38 11.16 2.68 1.51
N VAL A 39 11.25 3.06 0.24
CA VAL A 39 12.45 2.80 -0.59
C VAL A 39 13.67 3.48 0.02
N TRP A 40 13.53 4.74 0.45
CA TRP A 40 14.62 5.47 1.07
C TRP A 40 15.15 4.74 2.32
N TRP A 41 14.27 4.33 3.24
CA TRP A 41 14.66 3.54 4.41
C TRP A 41 15.32 2.21 4.04
N ALA A 42 14.80 1.50 3.05
CA ALA A 42 15.38 0.25 2.58
C ALA A 42 16.82 0.44 2.06
N THR A 43 17.09 1.50 1.28
CA THR A 43 18.45 1.79 0.79
C THR A 43 19.40 2.23 1.90
N VAL A 44 18.93 2.98 2.90
CA VAL A 44 19.75 3.38 4.05
C VAL A 44 20.15 2.15 4.87
N VAL A 45 19.21 1.25 5.13
CA VAL A 45 19.49 -0.03 5.81
C VAL A 45 20.45 -0.88 4.96
N GLY A 46 20.23 -0.97 3.65
CA GLY A 46 21.11 -1.74 2.74
C GLY A 46 22.57 -1.28 2.81
N LYS A 47 22.78 0.04 2.84
CA LYS A 47 24.12 0.64 2.99
C LYS A 47 24.78 0.34 4.33
N VAL A 48 24.02 0.29 5.42
CA VAL A 48 24.54 -0.04 6.75
C VAL A 48 24.95 -1.51 6.84
N PHE A 49 24.18 -2.41 6.23
CA PHE A 49 24.45 -3.85 6.23
C PHE A 49 25.40 -4.32 5.11
N GLY A 50 25.80 -3.43 4.19
CA GLY A 50 26.67 -3.78 3.05
C GLY A 50 25.99 -4.70 2.03
N ILE A 51 24.65 -4.74 2.01
CA ILE A 51 23.86 -5.60 1.12
C ILE A 51 23.59 -4.83 -0.18
N PRO A 52 23.72 -5.46 -1.37
CA PRO A 52 23.38 -4.82 -2.63
C PRO A 52 21.93 -4.33 -2.65
N ASP A 53 21.71 -3.13 -3.17
CA ASP A 53 20.37 -2.51 -3.25
C ASP A 53 19.35 -3.40 -3.98
N ALA A 54 19.80 -4.19 -4.97
CA ALA A 54 18.95 -5.14 -5.69
C ALA A 54 18.38 -6.24 -4.77
N VAL A 55 19.18 -6.78 -3.85
CA VAL A 55 18.73 -7.82 -2.91
C VAL A 55 17.75 -7.22 -1.90
N MET A 56 18.00 -5.99 -1.45
CA MET A 56 17.08 -5.25 -0.56
C MET A 56 15.74 -4.97 -1.25
N GLY A 57 15.77 -4.65 -2.55
CA GLY A 57 14.60 -4.52 -3.41
C GLY A 57 13.78 -5.81 -3.50
N LEU A 58 14.46 -6.90 -3.83
CA LEU A 58 13.82 -8.20 -4.03
C LEU A 58 13.29 -8.85 -2.75
N THR A 59 13.77 -8.43 -1.58
CA THR A 59 13.39 -9.06 -0.29
C THR A 59 12.56 -8.13 0.58
N LEU A 60 13.14 -7.03 1.06
CA LEU A 60 12.50 -6.13 1.99
C LEU A 60 11.40 -5.30 1.34
N LEU A 61 11.65 -4.78 0.13
CA LEU A 61 10.64 -4.03 -0.61
C LEU A 61 9.51 -4.96 -1.10
N ALA A 62 9.86 -6.10 -1.69
CA ALA A 62 8.87 -7.11 -2.12
C ALA A 62 8.04 -7.69 -0.96
N ALA A 63 8.63 -7.91 0.22
CA ALA A 63 7.87 -8.34 1.39
C ALA A 63 6.97 -7.21 1.91
N GLY A 64 7.45 -5.97 1.90
CA GLY A 64 6.71 -4.83 2.40
C GLY A 64 5.49 -4.43 1.57
N THR A 65 5.46 -4.72 0.26
CA THR A 65 4.28 -4.55 -0.59
C THR A 65 3.19 -5.59 -0.27
N SER A 66 3.58 -6.82 0.10
CA SER A 66 2.62 -7.89 0.43
C SER A 66 2.01 -7.78 1.82
N VAL A 67 2.68 -7.13 2.79
CA VAL A 67 2.16 -6.94 4.15
C VAL A 67 0.79 -6.23 4.18
N PRO A 68 0.58 -5.06 3.53
CA PRO A 68 -0.72 -4.41 3.53
C PRO A 68 -1.81 -5.26 2.83
N ASP A 69 -1.49 -5.97 1.75
CA ASP A 69 -2.44 -6.87 1.07
C ASP A 69 -2.86 -8.06 1.94
N LEU A 70 -1.91 -8.60 2.73
CA LEU A 70 -2.22 -9.62 3.72
C LEU A 70 -3.12 -9.05 4.82
N LEU A 71 -2.84 -7.85 5.31
CA LEU A 71 -3.67 -7.20 6.33
C LEU A 71 -5.09 -6.95 5.84
N THR A 72 -5.27 -6.42 4.62
CA THR A 72 -6.62 -6.20 4.03
C THR A 72 -7.37 -7.51 3.87
N SER A 73 -6.72 -8.55 3.33
CA SER A 73 -7.31 -9.88 3.15
C SER A 73 -7.72 -10.51 4.49
N VAL A 74 -6.89 -10.39 5.53
CA VAL A 74 -7.20 -10.88 6.88
C VAL A 74 -8.38 -10.12 7.51
N ILE A 75 -8.45 -8.80 7.35
CA ILE A 75 -9.55 -7.98 7.87
C ILE A 75 -10.88 -8.39 7.21
N VAL A 76 -10.89 -8.56 5.89
CA VAL A 76 -12.09 -8.95 5.14
C VAL A 76 -12.53 -10.38 5.48
N ALA A 77 -11.58 -11.32 5.61
CA ALA A 77 -11.87 -12.67 6.06
C ALA A 77 -12.46 -12.70 7.48
N ARG A 78 -11.99 -11.84 8.38
CA ARG A 78 -12.54 -11.67 9.75
C ARG A 78 -13.96 -11.10 9.76
N GLN A 79 -14.36 -10.37 8.72
CA GLN A 79 -15.71 -9.80 8.59
C GLN A 79 -16.74 -10.80 8.03
N GLY A 80 -16.33 -12.04 7.72
CA GLY A 80 -17.21 -13.08 7.16
C GLY A 80 -17.22 -13.10 5.63
N GLU A 81 -16.52 -12.17 4.97
CA GLU A 81 -16.45 -12.02 3.51
C GLU A 81 -15.25 -12.79 2.94
N GLY A 82 -15.16 -14.09 3.24
CA GLY A 82 -14.01 -14.93 2.83
C GLY A 82 -13.78 -14.95 1.31
N ASP A 83 -14.85 -14.94 0.52
CA ASP A 83 -14.78 -14.92 -0.95
C ASP A 83 -14.15 -13.62 -1.49
N MET A 84 -14.40 -12.49 -0.81
CA MET A 84 -13.78 -11.21 -1.14
C MET A 84 -12.29 -11.20 -0.77
N ALA A 85 -11.91 -11.82 0.35
CA ALA A 85 -10.51 -11.92 0.74
C ALA A 85 -9.70 -12.79 -0.24
N VAL A 86 -10.26 -13.94 -0.65
CA VAL A 86 -9.61 -14.86 -1.60
C VAL A 86 -9.51 -14.21 -2.98
N SER A 87 -10.58 -13.58 -3.48
CA SER A 87 -10.56 -12.89 -4.77
C SER A 87 -9.59 -11.70 -4.79
N SER A 88 -9.48 -10.94 -3.69
CA SER A 88 -8.52 -9.84 -3.57
C SER A 88 -7.06 -10.34 -3.59
N SER A 89 -6.76 -11.40 -2.83
CA SER A 89 -5.41 -11.98 -2.79
C SER A 89 -4.98 -12.57 -4.15
N ILE A 90 -5.88 -13.30 -4.81
CA ILE A 90 -5.61 -13.89 -6.14
C ILE A 90 -5.52 -12.79 -7.21
N GLY A 91 -6.43 -11.81 -7.17
CA GLY A 91 -6.49 -10.72 -8.14
C GLY A 91 -5.25 -9.83 -8.11
N SER A 92 -4.75 -9.48 -6.93
CA SER A 92 -3.54 -8.65 -6.78
C SER A 92 -2.31 -9.32 -7.41
N ASN A 93 -2.07 -10.60 -7.11
CA ASN A 93 -0.93 -11.35 -7.67
C ASN A 93 -1.04 -11.57 -9.19
N ILE A 94 -2.24 -11.85 -9.71
CA ILE A 94 -2.45 -11.97 -11.15
C ILE A 94 -2.19 -10.64 -11.85
N PHE A 95 -2.67 -9.53 -11.28
CA PHE A 95 -2.43 -8.19 -11.81
C PHE A 95 -0.94 -7.83 -11.81
N ASP A 96 -0.22 -8.14 -10.74
CA ASP A 96 1.21 -7.87 -10.63
C ASP A 96 2.01 -8.62 -11.72
N VAL A 97 1.66 -9.87 -12.00
CA VAL A 97 2.30 -10.65 -13.07
C VAL A 97 1.88 -10.15 -14.47
N LEU A 98 0.61 -9.84 -14.68
CA LEU A 98 0.08 -9.49 -16.00
C LEU A 98 0.41 -8.05 -16.41
N VAL A 99 0.50 -7.14 -15.45
CA VAL A 99 0.68 -5.70 -15.68
C VAL A 99 2.01 -5.20 -15.11
N GLY A 100 2.42 -5.65 -13.93
CA GLY A 100 3.65 -5.20 -13.28
C GLY A 100 4.94 -5.74 -13.91
N LEU A 101 4.94 -7.00 -14.37
CA LEU A 101 6.11 -7.63 -15.00
C LEU A 101 6.43 -7.15 -16.44
N PRO A 102 5.44 -6.89 -17.33
CA PRO A 102 5.70 -6.42 -18.69
C PRO A 102 5.86 -4.90 -18.86
N LEU A 103 5.64 -4.10 -17.81
CA LEU A 103 5.87 -2.65 -17.78
C LEU A 103 7.24 -2.30 -17.19
#